data_AF-A0A522QL59-F1
#
_entry.id   AF-A0A522QL59-F1
#
_cell.length_a   1.000
_cell.length_b   1.000
_cell.length_c   1.000
_cell.angle_alpha   90.00
_cell.angle_beta   90.00
_cell.angle_gamma   90.00
#
_symmetry.space_group_name_H-M   'P 1'
#
loop_
_entity.id
_entity.type
_entity.pdbx_description
1 polymer ?
#
loop_
_entity_poly.entity_id
_entity_poly.type
_entity_poly.pdbx_seq_one_letter_code
_entity_poly.pdbx_strand_id
1 'polypeptide(L)' 'MIRGLYRQVAAPDWAAPNLDGLADVLRDLSWLPPGPVLLEMPDMGGLAPVDRDMLLGVLRSATAESAGSPHPIRIVAAHG' A
#
# COMPACT_ATOMS: atom_id res chain seq x y z
N MET A 1 -11.33 1.10 2.91
CA MET A 1 -10.14 1.72 2.28
C MET A 1 -8.85 0.93 2.53
N ILE A 2 -8.25 0.95 3.74
CA ILE A 2 -6.97 0.24 4.05
C ILE A 2 -7.05 -1.27 3.78
N ARG A 3 -8.15 -1.93 4.17
CA ARG A 3 -8.40 -3.34 3.84
C ARG A 3 -8.40 -3.64 2.33
N GLY A 4 -8.69 -2.63 1.49
CA GLY A 4 -8.60 -2.75 0.03
C GLY A 4 -7.15 -2.95 -0.40
N LEU A 5 -6.24 -2.12 0.10
CA LEU A 5 -4.80 -2.24 -0.16
C LEU A 5 -4.22 -3.56 0.35
N TYR A 6 -4.65 -4.02 1.54
CA TYR A 6 -4.21 -5.31 2.09
C TYR A 6 -4.58 -6.47 1.15
N ARG A 7 -5.78 -6.46 0.58
CA ARG A 7 -6.22 -7.50 -0.35
C ARG A 7 -5.41 -7.49 -1.65
N GLN A 8 -5.00 -6.32 -2.14
CA GLN A 8 -4.20 -6.21 -3.37
C GLN A 8 -2.83 -6.90 -3.23
N VAL A 9 -2.25 -6.90 -2.03
CA VAL A 9 -0.96 -7.54 -1.74
C VAL A 9 -1.09 -8.87 -1.02
N ALA A 10 -2.30 -9.42 -0.89
CA ALA A 10 -2.56 -10.63 -0.09
C ALA A 10 -1.89 -10.58 1.31
N ALA A 11 -2.07 -9.45 2.01
CA ALA A 11 -1.41 -9.19 3.28
C ALA A 11 -1.70 -10.31 4.31
N PRO A 12 -0.70 -10.76 5.08
CA PRO A 12 -0.88 -11.79 6.09
C PRO A 12 -1.88 -11.41 7.20
N ASP A 13 -2.55 -12.41 7.77
CA ASP A 13 -3.58 -12.22 8.80
C ASP A 13 -3.05 -11.63 10.12
N TRP A 14 -1.74 -11.68 10.35
CA TRP A 14 -1.13 -11.04 11.52
C TRP A 14 -1.14 -9.50 11.43
N ALA A 15 -1.25 -8.94 10.21
CA ALA A 15 -1.17 -7.51 10.00
C ALA A 15 -2.50 -6.83 10.36
N ALA A 16 -2.48 -5.99 11.39
CA ALA A 16 -3.65 -5.20 11.77
C ALA A 16 -3.99 -4.20 10.66
N PRO A 17 -5.23 -4.10 10.16
CA PRO A 17 -5.59 -3.26 9.02
C PRO A 17 -5.77 -1.78 9.39
N ASN A 18 -4.68 -1.15 9.83
CA ASN A 18 -4.53 0.26 10.16
C ASN A 18 -3.36 0.89 9.37
N LEU A 19 -3.04 2.17 9.58
CA LEU A 19 -1.98 2.85 8.82
C LEU A 19 -0.57 2.31 9.14
N ASP A 20 -0.29 2.04 10.42
CA ASP A 20 1.03 1.52 10.83
C ASP A 20 1.26 0.11 10.26
N GLY A 21 0.25 -0.75 10.38
CA GLY A 21 0.28 -2.07 9.76
C GLY A 21 0.40 -2.00 8.25
N LEU A 22 -0.20 -1.00 7.59
CA LEU A 22 -0.05 -0.83 6.15
C LEU A 22 1.40 -0.49 5.81
N ALA A 23 2.03 0.40 6.58
CA ALA A 23 3.43 0.74 6.39
C ALA A 23 4.33 -0.49 6.58
N ASP A 24 4.06 -1.33 7.58
CA ASP A 24 4.83 -2.56 7.81
C ASP A 24 4.63 -3.58 6.69
N VAL A 25 3.39 -3.79 6.24
CA VAL A 25 3.06 -4.65 5.11
C VAL A 25 3.74 -4.19 3.82
N LEU A 26 3.77 -2.89 3.54
CA LEU A 26 4.39 -2.37 2.32
C LEU A 26 5.92 -2.34 2.38
N ARG A 27 6.51 -2.46 3.58
CA ARG A 27 7.96 -2.53 3.77
C ARG A 27 8.51 -3.93 3.52
N ASP A 28 7.73 -4.96 3.82
CA ASP A 28 8.09 -6.35 3.58
C ASP A 28 7.03 -7.02 2.71
N LEU A 29 7.35 -7.23 1.43
CA LEU A 29 6.49 -7.92 0.48
C LEU A 29 7.06 -9.30 0.11
N SER A 30 7.88 -9.88 0.99
CA SER A 30 8.63 -11.13 0.72
C SER A 30 7.77 -12.35 0.42
N TRP A 31 6.48 -12.34 0.77
CA TRP A 31 5.53 -13.40 0.42
C TRP A 31 5.01 -13.31 -1.03
N LEU A 32 5.23 -12.19 -1.72
CA LEU A 32 4.89 -12.05 -3.13
C LEU A 32 5.99 -12.60 -4.04
N PRO A 33 5.65 -13.06 -5.25
CA PRO A 33 6.65 -13.31 -6.28
C PRO A 33 7.46 -12.04 -6.58
N PRO A 34 8.77 -12.13 -6.87
CA PRO A 34 9.56 -10.98 -7.30
C PRO A 34 8.96 -10.31 -8.54
N GLY A 35 9.01 -8.98 -8.58
CA GLY A 35 8.50 -8.17 -9.68
C GLY A 35 7.69 -6.95 -9.19
N PRO A 36 7.27 -6.07 -10.12
CA PRO A 36 6.53 -4.87 -9.76
C PRO A 36 5.19 -5.19 -9.08
N VAL A 37 4.92 -4.52 -7.96
CA VAL A 37 3.65 -4.61 -7.24
C VAL A 37 2.81 -3.40 -7.61
N LEU A 38 1.73 -3.64 -8.36
CA LEU A 38 0.82 -2.60 -8.78
C LEU A 38 -0.24 -2.40 -7.70
N LEU A 39 -0.27 -1.21 -7.12
CA LEU A 39 -1.31 -0.82 -6.17
C LEU A 39 -2.26 0.16 -6.83
N GLU A 40 -3.52 -0.21 -6.89
CA GLU A 40 -4.60 0.69 -7.29
C GLU A 40 -4.88 1.66 -6.15
N MET A 41 -4.92 2.95 -6.48
CA MET A 41 -5.26 3.98 -5.51
C MET A 41 -6.68 3.73 -4.97
N PRO A 42 -6.85 3.61 -3.63
CA PRO A 42 -8.18 3.39 -3.09
C PRO A 42 -9.02 4.67 -3.21
N ASP A 43 -10.34 4.52 -3.25
CA ASP A 43 -11.24 5.65 -3.10
C ASP A 43 -11.01 6.34 -1.75
N MET A 44 -10.61 7.62 -1.80
CA MET A 44 -10.37 8.49 -0.65
C MET A 44 -11.53 9.46 -0.39
N GLY A 45 -12.66 9.25 -1.07
CA GLY A 45 -13.91 9.94 -0.81
C GLY A 45 -14.32 9.77 0.65
N GLY A 46 -14.72 10.88 1.29
CA GLY A 46 -15.18 10.86 2.68
C GLY A 46 -14.08 10.81 3.75
N LEU A 47 -12.79 10.72 3.39
CA LEU A 47 -11.71 10.91 4.36
C LEU A 47 -11.57 12.37 4.79
N ALA A 48 -11.23 12.58 6.07
CA ALA A 48 -10.73 13.87 6.51
C ALA A 48 -9.40 14.18 5.79
N PRO A 49 -9.08 15.47 5.53
CA PRO A 49 -7.85 15.86 4.85
C PRO A 49 -6.58 15.28 5.51
N VAL A 50 -6.55 15.27 6.84
CA VAL A 50 -5.41 14.75 7.60
C VAL A 50 -5.18 13.24 7.37
N ASP A 51 -6.25 12.45 7.32
CA ASP A 51 -6.16 10.99 7.10
C ASP A 51 -5.74 10.68 5.66
N ARG A 52 -6.21 11.50 4.71
CA ARG A 52 -5.81 11.43 3.31
C ARG A 52 -4.30 11.69 3.17
N ASP A 53 -3.81 12.75 3.79
CA ASP A 53 -2.40 13.13 3.72
C ASP A 53 -1.50 12.07 4.36
N MET A 54 -1.93 11.49 5.50
CA MET A 54 -1.22 10.38 6.13
C MET A 54 -1.13 9.15 5.23
N LEU A 55 -2.24 8.73 4.61
CA LEU A 55 -2.24 7.60 3.68
C LEU A 55 -1.34 7.86 2.47
N LEU A 56 -1.43 9.06 1.87
CA LEU A 56 -0.57 9.45 0.76
C LEU A 56 0.91 9.47 1.15
N GLY A 57 1.22 9.86 2.39
CA GLY A 57 2.55 9.78 2.98
C GLY A 57 3.08 8.35 3.01
N VAL A 58 2.29 7.41 3.55
CA VAL A 58 2.65 5.97 3.60
C VAL A 58 2.91 5.42 2.20
N LEU A 59 2.01 5.67 1.25
CA LEU A 59 2.16 5.18 -0.13
C LEU A 59 3.39 5.76 -0.84
N ARG A 60 3.69 7.04 -0.59
CA ARG A 60 4.87 7.71 -1.14
C ARG A 60 6.16 7.12 -0.59
N SER A 61 6.25 6.94 0.74
CA SER A 61 7.42 6.32 1.37
C SER A 61 7.62 4.90 0.87
N ALA A 62 6.57 4.08 0.84
CA ALA A 62 6.63 2.71 0.34
C ALA A 62 7.11 2.62 -1.11
N THR A 63 6.62 3.51 -1.99
CA THR A 63 7.08 3.57 -3.40
C THR A 63 8.56 3.94 -3.49
N ALA A 64 9.02 4.90 -2.69
CA ALA A 64 10.42 5.32 -2.70
C ALA A 64 11.36 4.23 -2.13
N GLU A 65 10.99 3.64 -1.00
CA GLU A 65 11.79 2.61 -0.30
C GLU A 65 11.89 1.31 -1.11
N SER A 66 10.81 0.92 -1.81
CA SER A 66 10.77 -0.32 -2.59
C SER A 66 11.48 -0.23 -3.95
N ALA A 67 11.88 0.95 -4.42
CA ALA A 67 12.39 1.16 -5.78
C ALA A 67 13.61 0.28 -6.14
N GLY A 68 14.45 -0.07 -5.17
CA GLY A 68 15.60 -0.98 -5.32
C GLY A 68 15.37 -2.40 -4.81
N SER A 69 14.16 -2.71 -4.33
CA SER A 69 13.82 -4.02 -3.79
C SER A 69 13.45 -5.03 -4.89
N PRO A 70 13.35 -6.33 -4.57
CA PRO A 70 12.77 -7.32 -5.49
C PRO A 70 11.28 -7.08 -5.83
N HIS A 71 10.60 -6.18 -5.09
CA HIS A 71 9.17 -5.92 -5.19
C HIS A 71 8.86 -4.42 -5.32
N PRO A 72 9.31 -3.74 -6.40
CA PRO A 72 9.11 -2.30 -6.53
C PRO A 72 7.62 -1.97 -6.64
N ILE A 73 7.14 -1.10 -5.75
CA ILE A 73 5.74 -0.68 -5.70
C ILE A 73 5.50 0.40 -6.76
N ARG A 74 4.35 0.32 -7.45
CA ARG A 74 3.87 1.35 -8.37
C ARG A 74 2.40 1.64 -8.10
N ILE A 75 2.08 2.91 -7.89
CA ILE A 75 0.69 3.33 -7.75
C ILE A 75 0.08 3.57 -9.12
N VAL A 76 -1.08 2.97 -9.37
CA VAL A 76 -1.85 3.12 -10.61
C VAL A 76 -3.23 3.73 -10.33
N ALA A 77 -3.79 4.43 -11.31
CA ALA A 77 -5.16 4.92 -11.23
C ALA A 77 -6.12 3.71 -11.28
N ALA A 78 -7.16 3.71 -10.43
CA ALA A 78 -8.21 2.70 -10.52
C ALA A 78 -8.88 2.76 -11.90
N HIS A 79 -8.99 1.63 -12.58
CA HIS A 79 -9.86 1.52 -13.75
C HIS A 79 -11.30 1.41 -13.26
N GLY A 80 -12.11 2.42 -13.59
CA GLY A 80 -13.54 2.47 -13.29
C GLY A 80 -14.35 1.49 -14.12
#